data_AF-A0A9X5XHY3-F1
#
_entry.id   AF-A0A9X5XHY3-F1
#
_cell.length_a   1.000
_cell.length_b   1.000
_cell.length_c   1.000
_cell.angle_alpha   90.00
_cell.angle_beta   90.00
_cell.angle_gamma   90.00
#
_symmetry.space_group_name_H-M   'P 1'
#
loop_
_entity.id
_entity.type
_entity.pdbx_description
1 polymer ?
#
loop_
_entity_poly.entity_id
_entity_poly.type
_entity_poly.pdbx_seq_one_letter_code
_entity_poly.pdbx_strand_id
1 'polypeptide(L)'
;PQGEPLVGADPNEELAVADEGFTLRAVCRDRDGAVIGTGSAPNGQIQWMGDDLPEGVTHATLHSVELTGTFTPRESGTHTLGIKGLGAFTLTVDGTVHFDDIQRGTKDDPFEAFFGAPVERAQVDLVAGETYEVALRHVIVVPEGAPLKVVGFALAHQDPRRE
;
A
#
# COMPACT_ATOMS: atom_id res chain seq x y z
N PRO A 1 4.18 34.98 26.91
CA PRO A 1 2.99 34.55 26.15
C PRO A 1 3.42 33.55 25.06
N GLN A 2 3.33 32.26 25.39
CA GLN A 2 3.55 31.20 24.42
C GLN A 2 2.31 31.11 23.53
N GLY A 3 2.49 31.25 22.23
CA GLY A 3 1.48 30.91 21.23
C GLY A 3 1.69 29.45 20.85
N GLU A 4 0.78 28.60 21.30
CA GLU A 4 0.63 27.23 20.80
C GLU A 4 0.18 27.30 19.32
N PRO A 5 0.83 26.58 18.39
CA PRO A 5 0.27 26.42 17.07
C PRO A 5 -0.93 25.47 17.14
N LEU A 6 -2.12 26.03 16.90
CA LEU A 6 -3.33 25.29 16.60
C LEU A 6 -3.19 24.73 15.18
N VAL A 7 -2.49 23.60 15.01
CA VAL A 7 -2.64 22.78 13.80
C VAL A 7 -3.60 21.65 14.16
N GLY A 8 -4.89 21.94 14.04
CA GLY A 8 -5.89 20.90 13.82
C GLY A 8 -5.68 20.38 12.42
N ALA A 9 -4.67 19.54 12.22
CA ALA A 9 -4.73 18.53 11.19
C ALA A 9 -5.37 17.35 11.90
N ASP A 10 -6.68 17.18 11.77
CA ASP A 10 -7.34 15.97 12.22
C ASP A 10 -6.67 14.81 11.45
N PRO A 11 -5.86 13.96 12.11
CA PRO A 11 -5.17 12.87 11.42
C PRO A 11 -6.15 11.80 10.92
N ASN A 12 -7.45 11.99 11.17
CA ASN A 12 -8.54 11.08 10.86
C ASN A 12 -9.23 11.38 9.51
N GLU A 13 -9.05 12.57 8.92
CA GLU A 13 -9.67 12.94 7.63
C GLU A 13 -8.73 12.82 6.43
N GLU A 14 -7.44 12.56 6.65
CA GLU A 14 -6.46 12.37 5.59
C GLU A 14 -6.13 10.89 5.45
N LEU A 15 -6.13 10.36 4.22
CA LEU A 15 -5.66 9.01 3.93
C LEU A 15 -4.24 8.81 4.46
N ALA A 16 -4.13 8.11 5.59
CA ALA A 16 -2.87 7.82 6.25
C ALA A 16 -2.36 6.45 5.81
N VAL A 17 -1.05 6.20 5.95
CA VAL A 17 -0.51 4.85 5.72
C VAL A 17 -1.14 3.88 6.71
N ALA A 18 -1.57 2.71 6.20
CA ALA A 18 -2.16 1.65 7.01
C ALA A 18 -1.15 1.16 8.06
N ASP A 19 -1.30 1.55 9.32
CA ASP A 19 -0.38 1.21 10.40
C ASP A 19 -1.14 0.56 11.56
N GLU A 20 -2.10 1.28 12.13
CA GLU A 20 -2.79 0.85 13.33
C GLU A 20 -3.90 -0.16 13.03
N GLY A 21 -3.84 -1.35 13.65
CA GLY A 21 -4.82 -2.43 13.40
C GLY A 21 -4.56 -3.26 12.13
N PHE A 22 -3.51 -2.93 11.38
CA PHE A 22 -3.04 -3.69 10.23
C PHE A 22 -1.85 -4.57 10.61
N THR A 23 -1.91 -5.84 10.24
CA THR A 23 -0.75 -6.74 10.30
C THR A 23 -0.42 -7.16 8.88
N LEU A 24 0.57 -6.50 8.26
CA LEU A 24 0.90 -6.68 6.86
C LEU A 24 2.26 -7.38 6.70
N ARG A 25 2.41 -8.12 5.61
CA ARG A 25 3.66 -8.76 5.19
C ARG A 25 3.78 -8.67 3.68
N ALA A 26 4.95 -8.28 3.20
CA ALA A 26 5.25 -8.30 1.78
C ALA A 26 5.72 -9.69 1.37
N VAL A 27 5.13 -10.25 0.31
CA VAL A 27 5.48 -11.54 -0.27
C VAL A 27 5.95 -11.28 -1.69
N CYS A 28 7.23 -11.53 -1.94
CA CYS A 28 7.84 -11.38 -3.25
C CYS A 28 7.62 -12.65 -4.06
N ARG A 29 7.09 -12.49 -5.28
CA ARG A 29 6.85 -13.57 -6.22
C ARG A 29 7.60 -13.36 -7.52
N ASP A 30 8.07 -14.46 -8.07
CA ASP A 30 8.68 -14.54 -9.40
C ASP A 30 7.62 -14.54 -10.52
N ARG A 31 8.06 -14.46 -11.78
CA ARG A 31 7.21 -14.55 -12.99
C ARG A 31 6.36 -15.81 -13.04
N ASP A 32 6.78 -16.90 -12.41
CA ASP A 32 6.01 -18.14 -12.32
C ASP A 32 4.94 -18.09 -11.21
N GLY A 33 4.92 -17.04 -10.39
CA GLY A 33 4.07 -16.89 -9.22
C GLY A 33 4.63 -17.58 -7.96
N ALA A 34 5.81 -18.20 -8.05
CA ALA A 34 6.48 -18.81 -6.90
C ALA A 34 6.97 -17.74 -5.91
N VAL A 35 6.75 -17.96 -4.61
CA VAL A 35 7.26 -17.08 -3.56
C VAL A 35 8.77 -17.24 -3.47
N ILE A 36 9.50 -16.16 -3.76
CA ILE A 36 10.96 -16.12 -3.73
C ILE A 36 11.51 -15.50 -2.44
N GLY A 37 10.66 -14.78 -1.69
CA GLY A 37 11.01 -14.25 -0.38
C GLY A 37 9.87 -13.47 0.24
N THR A 38 10.02 -13.10 1.51
CA THR A 38 9.03 -12.28 2.23
C THR A 38 9.73 -11.16 2.97
N GLY A 39 9.22 -9.93 2.82
CA GLY A 39 9.65 -8.77 3.59
C GLY A 39 8.69 -8.48 4.74
N SER A 40 9.23 -8.06 5.88
CA SER A 40 8.42 -7.51 6.96
C SER A 40 7.89 -6.14 6.55
N ALA A 41 6.58 -5.94 6.71
CA ALA A 41 5.91 -4.67 6.41
C ALA A 41 5.23 -4.20 7.71
N PRO A 42 5.97 -3.52 8.61
CA PRO A 42 5.42 -3.10 9.91
C PRO A 42 4.23 -2.15 9.73
N ASN A 43 4.17 -1.47 8.60
CA ASN A 43 3.05 -0.68 8.13
C ASN A 43 2.78 -1.00 6.64
N GLY A 44 1.73 -0.40 6.09
CA GLY A 44 1.31 -0.56 4.72
C GLY A 44 2.24 0.09 3.70
N GLN A 45 3.36 0.67 4.13
CA GLN A 45 4.35 1.29 3.26
C GLN A 45 5.52 0.33 3.00
N ILE A 46 5.77 0.10 1.72
CA ILE A 46 6.96 -0.58 1.21
C ILE A 46 7.81 0.43 0.47
N GLN A 47 9.08 0.48 0.85
CA GLN A 47 10.09 1.27 0.15
C GLN A 47 11.38 0.45 0.07
N TRP A 48 11.62 -0.18 -1.07
CA TRP A 48 12.86 -0.89 -1.38
C TRP A 48 13.62 -0.13 -2.44
N MET A 49 14.87 0.20 -2.14
CA MET A 49 15.73 0.98 -3.02
C MET A 49 17.01 0.20 -3.31
N GLY A 50 17.35 0.00 -4.59
CA GLY A 50 18.64 -0.56 -4.98
C GLY A 50 18.79 -2.04 -4.66
N ASP A 51 19.49 -2.36 -3.58
CA ASP A 51 19.72 -3.75 -3.11
C ASP A 51 19.06 -4.01 -1.75
N ASP A 52 18.29 -3.04 -1.24
CA ASP A 52 17.52 -3.14 0.01
C ASP A 52 16.25 -3.98 -0.21
N LEU A 53 16.45 -5.24 -0.54
CA LEU A 53 15.41 -6.24 -0.77
C LEU A 53 15.45 -7.29 0.34
N PRO A 54 14.32 -7.96 0.64
CA PRO A 54 14.32 -9.08 1.57
C PRO A 54 15.23 -10.22 1.11
N GLU A 55 15.79 -10.97 2.07
CA GLU A 55 16.72 -12.06 1.80
C GLU A 55 16.18 -13.05 0.76
N GLY A 56 16.99 -13.34 -0.28
CA GLY A 56 16.63 -14.24 -1.38
C GLY A 56 15.90 -13.57 -2.55
N VAL A 57 15.48 -12.31 -2.42
CA VAL A 57 14.81 -11.56 -3.48
C VAL A 57 15.81 -10.69 -4.21
N THR A 58 15.83 -10.79 -5.53
CA THR A 58 16.61 -9.90 -6.39
C THR A 58 15.68 -9.20 -7.35
N HIS A 59 16.03 -8.00 -7.79
CA HIS A 59 15.27 -7.31 -8.84
C HIS A 59 15.20 -8.04 -10.19
N ALA A 60 16.02 -9.08 -10.39
CA ALA A 60 15.96 -9.93 -11.58
C ALA A 60 14.90 -11.03 -11.45
N THR A 61 14.66 -11.51 -10.23
CA THR A 61 13.65 -12.54 -9.93
C THR A 61 12.33 -11.94 -9.45
N LEU A 62 12.34 -10.70 -8.95
CA LEU A 62 11.13 -10.03 -8.49
C LEU A 62 10.26 -9.61 -9.67
N HIS A 63 9.10 -10.25 -9.81
CA HIS A 63 8.09 -9.91 -10.82
C HIS A 63 6.87 -9.23 -10.19
N SER A 64 6.49 -9.66 -8.98
CA SER A 64 5.35 -9.06 -8.27
C SER A 64 5.56 -9.12 -6.76
N VAL A 65 5.05 -8.12 -6.05
CA VAL A 65 5.04 -8.04 -4.60
C VAL A 65 3.59 -8.09 -4.15
N GLU A 66 3.25 -9.03 -3.29
CA GLU A 66 1.93 -9.15 -2.70
C GLU A 66 2.02 -8.77 -1.23
N LEU A 67 1.45 -7.61 -0.88
CA LEU A 67 1.31 -7.17 0.49
C LEU A 67 0.04 -7.82 1.06
N THR A 68 0.20 -8.89 1.83
CA THR A 68 -0.88 -9.67 2.41
C THR A 68 -0.91 -9.44 3.92
N GLY A 69 -2.09 -9.35 4.48
CA GLY A 69 -2.27 -9.22 5.92
C GLY A 69 -3.71 -9.21 6.37
N THR A 70 -3.90 -8.76 7.60
CA THR A 70 -5.22 -8.66 8.22
C THR A 70 -5.46 -7.27 8.76
N PHE A 71 -6.67 -6.77 8.59
CA PHE A 71 -7.14 -5.51 9.13
C PHE A 71 -8.27 -5.76 10.13
N THR A 72 -8.15 -5.21 11.33
CA THR A 72 -9.24 -5.21 12.32
C THR A 72 -9.65 -3.77 12.60
N PRO A 73 -10.71 -3.26 11.97
CA PRO A 73 -11.21 -1.92 12.23
C PRO A 73 -11.68 -1.77 13.67
N ARG A 74 -11.56 -0.55 14.21
CA ARG A 74 -12.03 -0.18 15.55
C ARG A 74 -13.41 0.48 15.53
N GLU A 75 -13.73 1.17 14.45
CA GLU A 75 -15.06 1.72 14.20
C GLU A 75 -15.71 0.98 13.03
N SER A 76 -17.04 0.94 13.02
CA SER A 76 -17.81 0.31 11.96
C SER A 76 -18.27 1.39 10.98
N GLY A 77 -18.22 1.10 9.69
CA GLY A 77 -18.68 1.98 8.63
C GLY A 77 -17.92 1.80 7.33
N THR A 78 -18.03 2.78 6.44
CA THR A 78 -17.33 2.78 5.15
C THR A 78 -15.89 3.27 5.30
N HIS A 79 -14.94 2.33 5.39
CA HIS A 79 -13.51 2.63 5.36
C HIS A 79 -13.07 2.88 3.91
N THR A 80 -12.25 3.91 3.72
CA THR A 80 -11.69 4.22 2.41
C THR A 80 -10.25 3.72 2.36
N LEU A 81 -9.93 2.90 1.35
CA LEU A 81 -8.60 2.39 1.10
C LEU A 81 -8.03 3.12 -0.11
N GLY A 82 -6.84 3.66 0.08
CA GLY A 82 -6.05 4.31 -0.96
C GLY A 82 -4.78 3.56 -1.27
N ILE A 83 -4.22 3.85 -2.43
CA ILE A 83 -2.92 3.34 -2.84
C ILE A 83 -2.05 4.52 -3.24
N LYS A 84 -0.84 4.56 -2.70
CA LYS A 84 0.23 5.47 -3.08
C LYS A 84 1.32 4.67 -3.80
N GLY A 85 1.85 5.20 -4.90
CA GLY A 85 2.82 4.50 -5.77
C GLY A 85 2.27 4.32 -7.18
N LEU A 86 3.05 3.82 -8.14
CA LEU A 86 2.60 3.65 -9.53
C LEU A 86 2.88 2.24 -10.04
N GLY A 87 2.01 1.74 -10.90
CA GLY A 87 2.11 0.44 -11.57
C GLY A 87 0.82 -0.35 -11.47
N ALA A 88 0.86 -1.64 -11.80
CA ALA A 88 -0.33 -2.49 -11.70
C ALA A 88 -0.56 -2.85 -10.24
N PHE A 89 -1.75 -2.51 -9.73
CA PHE A 89 -2.17 -2.89 -8.38
C PHE A 89 -3.48 -3.65 -8.43
N THR A 90 -3.55 -4.71 -7.63
CA THR A 90 -4.77 -5.45 -7.36
C THR A 90 -5.03 -5.39 -5.85
N LEU A 91 -6.07 -4.67 -5.43
CA LEU A 91 -6.51 -4.61 -4.03
C LEU A 91 -7.66 -5.59 -3.82
N THR A 92 -7.47 -6.50 -2.88
CA THR A 92 -8.45 -7.49 -2.46
C THR A 92 -8.70 -7.33 -0.97
N VAL A 93 -9.97 -7.30 -0.58
CA VAL A 93 -10.40 -7.25 0.83
C VAL A 93 -11.43 -8.34 1.02
N ASP A 94 -11.25 -9.18 2.03
CA ASP A 94 -12.14 -10.31 2.34
C ASP A 94 -12.36 -11.24 1.12
N GLY A 95 -11.29 -11.47 0.34
CA GLY A 95 -11.36 -12.24 -0.92
C GLY A 95 -12.08 -11.52 -2.07
N THR A 96 -12.60 -10.32 -1.87
CA THR A 96 -13.27 -9.50 -2.89
C THR A 96 -12.29 -8.52 -3.52
N VAL A 97 -12.12 -8.59 -4.85
CA VAL A 97 -11.26 -7.66 -5.59
C VAL A 97 -11.98 -6.32 -5.74
N HIS A 98 -11.49 -5.30 -5.06
CA HIS A 98 -12.04 -3.94 -5.14
C HIS A 98 -11.32 -3.09 -6.19
N PHE A 99 -10.04 -3.39 -6.45
CA PHE A 99 -9.24 -2.68 -7.46
C PHE A 99 -8.39 -3.70 -8.22
N ASP A 100 -8.34 -3.59 -9.55
CA ASP A 100 -7.47 -4.38 -10.43
C ASP A 100 -7.14 -3.55 -11.67
N ASP A 101 -6.36 -2.49 -11.47
CA ASP A 101 -6.00 -1.59 -12.57
C ASP A 101 -4.58 -1.04 -12.40
N ILE A 102 -4.07 -0.40 -13.46
CA ILE A 102 -2.73 0.17 -13.48
C ILE A 102 -2.80 1.63 -13.02
N GLN A 103 -2.36 1.89 -11.79
CA GLN A 103 -2.14 3.24 -11.28
C GLN A 103 -0.99 3.90 -12.04
N ARG A 104 -1.32 4.71 -13.06
CA ARG A 104 -0.38 5.53 -13.80
C ARG A 104 -0.36 6.93 -13.19
N GLY A 105 0.83 7.50 -13.04
CA GLY A 105 0.97 8.88 -12.58
C GLY A 105 0.46 9.83 -13.65
N THR A 106 0.15 11.06 -13.25
CA THR A 106 0.03 12.15 -14.21
C THR A 106 1.34 12.20 -14.99
N LYS A 107 1.24 12.22 -16.33
CA LYS A 107 2.32 11.95 -17.30
C LYS A 107 3.64 12.74 -17.12
N ASP A 108 3.69 13.70 -16.21
CA ASP A 108 4.76 14.70 -16.16
C ASP A 108 5.78 14.48 -15.04
N ASP A 109 5.49 13.66 -14.01
CA ASP A 109 6.41 13.59 -12.87
C ASP A 109 6.47 12.21 -12.17
N PRO A 110 7.57 11.45 -12.31
CA PRO A 110 7.76 10.21 -11.59
C PRO A 110 8.01 10.41 -10.09
N PHE A 111 8.34 11.63 -9.62
CA PHE A 111 8.43 11.94 -8.20
C PHE A 111 7.04 12.12 -7.58
N GLU A 112 6.03 12.60 -8.31
CA GLU A 112 4.63 12.67 -7.86
C GLU A 112 4.09 11.29 -7.44
N ALA A 113 4.59 10.20 -8.02
CA ALA A 113 4.34 8.84 -7.55
C ALA A 113 4.72 8.60 -6.08
N PHE A 114 5.87 9.16 -5.69
CA PHE A 114 6.53 8.96 -4.40
C PHE A 114 6.13 10.03 -3.38
N PHE A 115 5.93 11.27 -3.83
CA PHE A 115 5.60 12.43 -3.02
C PHE A 115 4.12 12.82 -3.06
N GLY A 116 3.37 12.32 -4.05
CA GLY A 116 1.95 12.60 -4.20
C GLY A 116 1.10 12.05 -3.06
N ALA A 117 -0.10 12.60 -2.96
CA ALA A 117 -1.09 12.12 -2.01
C ALA A 117 -1.53 10.69 -2.38
N PRO A 118 -1.83 9.83 -1.38
CA PRO A 118 -2.50 8.56 -1.63
C PRO A 118 -3.82 8.78 -2.38
N VAL A 119 -4.07 7.96 -3.39
CA VAL A 119 -5.29 8.05 -4.21
C VAL A 119 -6.29 7.05 -3.67
N GLU A 120 -7.52 7.49 -3.41
CA GLU A 120 -8.64 6.64 -3.03
C GLU A 120 -8.92 5.62 -4.14
N ARG A 121 -8.95 4.33 -3.79
CA ARG A 121 -9.13 3.24 -4.76
C ARG A 121 -10.32 2.36 -4.46
N ALA A 122 -10.62 2.14 -3.19
CA ALA A 122 -11.73 1.30 -2.77
C ALA A 122 -12.41 1.88 -1.55
N GLN A 123 -13.72 1.67 -1.46
CA GLN A 123 -14.49 1.90 -0.25
C GLN A 123 -15.07 0.56 0.18
N VAL A 124 -14.82 0.20 1.43
CA VAL A 124 -15.20 -1.09 2.01
C VAL A 124 -16.00 -0.84 3.27
N ASP A 125 -17.17 -1.46 3.37
CA ASP A 125 -17.96 -1.42 4.58
C ASP A 125 -17.43 -2.48 5.54
N LEU A 126 -16.90 -2.05 6.68
CA LEU A 126 -16.27 -2.93 7.65
C LEU A 126 -16.89 -2.74 9.02
N VAL A 127 -16.86 -3.80 9.81
CA VAL A 127 -17.45 -3.84 11.14
C VAL A 127 -16.36 -3.86 12.19
N ALA A 128 -16.46 -2.94 13.15
CA ALA A 128 -15.55 -2.86 14.28
C ALA A 128 -15.39 -4.22 14.99
N GLY A 129 -14.14 -4.66 15.16
CA GLY A 129 -13.80 -5.88 15.87
C GLY A 129 -13.85 -7.17 15.02
N GLU A 130 -14.28 -7.09 13.76
CA GLU A 130 -14.13 -8.20 12.81
C GLU A 130 -12.76 -8.13 12.13
N THR A 131 -12.13 -9.28 11.87
CA THR A 131 -10.83 -9.33 11.19
C THR A 131 -11.06 -9.62 9.71
N TYR A 132 -10.65 -8.70 8.86
CA TYR A 132 -10.74 -8.81 7.40
C TYR A 132 -9.37 -9.09 6.80
N GLU A 133 -9.31 -10.00 5.84
CA GLU A 133 -8.08 -10.27 5.09
C GLU A 133 -7.88 -9.20 4.03
N VAL A 134 -6.70 -8.58 3.99
CA VAL A 134 -6.35 -7.57 2.99
C VAL A 134 -5.13 -8.03 2.20
N ALA A 135 -5.25 -7.99 0.87
CA ALA A 135 -4.18 -8.35 -0.03
C ALA A 135 -4.05 -7.29 -1.13
N LEU A 136 -2.90 -6.62 -1.16
CA LEU A 136 -2.52 -5.66 -2.19
C LEU A 136 -1.38 -6.25 -3.01
N ARG A 137 -1.69 -6.70 -4.24
CA ARG A 137 -0.69 -7.19 -5.18
C ARG A 137 -0.21 -6.05 -6.07
N HIS A 138 1.10 -5.88 -6.17
CA HIS A 138 1.76 -4.91 -7.01
C HIS A 138 2.67 -5.63 -8.01
N VAL A 139 2.46 -5.45 -9.31
CA VAL A 139 3.34 -6.04 -10.35
C VAL A 139 4.46 -5.06 -10.66
N ILE A 140 5.71 -5.49 -10.41
CA ILE A 140 6.89 -4.67 -10.67
C ILE A 140 7.34 -4.93 -12.10
N VAL A 141 7.20 -3.91 -12.95
CA VAL A 141 7.77 -3.95 -14.31
C VAL A 141 9.03 -3.10 -14.30
N VAL A 142 10.16 -3.68 -13.92
CA VAL A 142 11.46 -3.00 -14.04
C VAL A 142 11.93 -3.12 -15.49
N PRO A 143 12.05 -2.02 -16.25
CA PRO A 143 12.65 -2.10 -17.57
C PRO A 143 14.11 -2.53 -17.46
N GLU A 144 14.50 -3.46 -18.33
CA GLU A 144 15.87 -3.98 -18.39
C GLU A 144 16.85 -2.81 -18.62
N GLY A 145 17.79 -2.61 -17.68
CA GLY A 145 18.77 -1.52 -17.75
C GLY A 145 18.38 -0.22 -17.03
N ALA A 146 17.28 -0.18 -16.26
CA ALA A 146 16.95 0.97 -15.41
C ALA A 146 18.11 1.30 -14.44
N PRO A 147 18.58 2.57 -14.42
CA PRO A 147 19.73 2.98 -13.60
C PRO A 147 19.42 2.95 -12.10
N LEU A 148 18.16 3.08 -11.72
CA LEU A 148 17.70 2.97 -10.34
C LEU A 148 16.45 2.09 -10.30
N LYS A 149 16.51 1.03 -9.51
CA LYS A 149 15.39 0.12 -9.28
C LYS A 149 14.81 0.44 -7.91
N VAL A 150 13.61 1.01 -7.93
CA VAL A 150 12.90 1.43 -6.71
C VAL A 150 11.53 0.80 -6.76
N VAL A 151 11.20 0.08 -5.69
CA VAL A 151 9.84 -0.42 -5.44
C VAL A 151 9.31 0.35 -4.26
N GLY A 152 8.40 1.28 -4.54
CA GLY A 152 7.80 2.14 -3.53
C GLY A 152 6.29 2.19 -3.69
N PHE A 153 5.57 1.66 -2.71
CA PHE A 153 4.12 1.79 -2.65
C PHE A 153 3.66 1.83 -1.20
N ALA A 154 2.51 2.45 -0.96
CA ALA A 154 1.88 2.40 0.34
C ALA A 154 0.39 2.12 0.20
N LEU A 155 -0.11 1.20 1.01
CA LEU A 155 -1.52 1.08 1.30
C LEU A 155 -1.89 2.20 2.28
N ALA A 156 -2.81 3.05 1.85
CA ALA A 156 -3.40 4.06 2.70
C ALA A 156 -4.79 3.61 3.15
N HIS A 157 -5.18 4.04 4.33
CA HIS A 157 -6.46 3.75 4.95
C HIS A 157 -6.98 5.03 5.60
N GLN A 158 -8.30 5.22 5.50
CA GLN A 158 -9.04 6.28 6.15
C GLN A 158 -10.23 5.65 6.87
N ASP A 159 -10.40 6.02 8.13
CA ASP A 159 -11.54 5.62 8.95
C ASP A 159 -12.86 6.17 8.38
N PRO A 160 -13.99 5.51 8.70
CA PRO A 160 -15.30 5.99 8.28
C PRO A 160 -15.55 7.39 8.80
N ARG A 161 -15.93 8.30 7.89
CA ARG A 161 -16.34 9.66 8.26
C ARG A 161 -17.60 9.54 9.11
N ARG A 162 -17.54 9.98 10.37
CA ARG A 162 -18.76 10.19 11.16
C ARG A 162 -19.51 11.39 10.59
N GLU A 163 -20.71 11.15 10.11
CA GLU A 163 -21.72 12.18 9.80
C GLU A 163 -22.41 12.72 11.05
#